data_AF-A0A7W1A2L0-F1
#
_entry.id   AF-A0A7W1A2L0-F1
#
_cell.length_a   1.000
_cell.length_b   1.000
_cell.length_c   1.000
_cell.angle_alpha   90.00
_cell.angle_beta   90.00
_cell.angle_gamma   90.00
#
_symmetry.space_group_name_H-M   'P 1'
#
loop_
_entity.id
_entity.type
_entity.pdbx_description
1 polymer ?
#
loop_
_entity_poly.entity_id
_entity_poly.type
_entity_poly.pdbx_seq_one_letter_code
_entity_poly.pdbx_strand_id
1 'polypeptide(L)' 'MARCLELAAKYTGRTSPNPIVGSVIVDKRGKLIAEGAHAGPGKDHG' A
#
# COMPACT_ATOMS: atom_id res chain seq x y z
N MET A 1 3.63 -8.07 6.71
CA MET A 1 2.69 -7.05 7.26
C MET A 1 3.38 -5.72 7.55
N ALA A 2 4.49 -5.68 8.30
CA ALA A 2 5.21 -4.42 8.58
C ALA A 2 5.49 -3.58 7.31
N ARG A 3 5.96 -4.23 6.24
CA ARG A 3 6.17 -3.55 4.95
C ARG A 3 4.92 -2.89 4.35
N CYS A 4 3.75 -3.52 4.46
CA CYS A 4 2.49 -2.91 4.00
C CYS A 4 2.19 -1.61 4.76
N LEU A 5 2.40 -1.62 6.08
CA LEU A 5 2.17 -0.45 6.93
C LEU A 5 3.17 0.67 6.61
N GLU A 6 4.44 0.33 6.37
CA GLU A 6 5.45 1.30 5.91
C GLU A 6 5.08 1.97 4.58
N LEU A 7 4.55 1.19 3.64
CA LEU A 7 4.09 1.72 2.36
C LEU A 7 2.88 2.65 2.54
N ALA A 8 1.89 2.24 3.35
CA ALA A 8 0.71 3.05 3.65
C ALA A 8 1.07 4.37 4.35
N ALA A 9 2.02 4.33 5.30
CA ALA A 9 2.39 5.49 6.12
C ALA A 9 2.93 6.66 5.29
N LYS A 10 3.55 6.40 4.13
CA LYS A 10 4.03 7.44 3.18
C LYS A 10 2.91 8.32 2.62
N TYR A 11 1.66 7.87 2.70
CA TYR A 11 0.49 8.56 2.17
C TYR A 11 -0.46 9.09 3.26
N THR A 12 -0.01 9.12 4.52
CA THR A 12 -0.77 9.67 5.65
C THR A 12 -1.29 11.08 5.33
N GLY A 13 -2.61 11.28 5.49
CA GLY A 13 -3.27 12.56 5.23
C GLY A 13 -3.45 12.91 3.75
N ARG A 14 -2.98 12.07 2.81
CA ARG A 14 -3.03 12.35 1.35
C ARG A 14 -4.16 11.64 0.63
N THR A 15 -4.82 10.69 1.30
CA THR A 15 -5.87 9.85 0.71
C THR A 15 -7.29 10.25 1.11
N SER A 16 -7.47 11.24 1.99
CA SER A 16 -8.79 11.66 2.48
C SER A 16 -9.75 12.03 1.33
N PRO A 17 -11.00 11.52 1.30
CA PRO A 17 -11.73 10.87 2.39
C PRO A 17 -11.46 9.36 2.55
N ASN A 18 -10.62 8.78 1.69
CA ASN A 18 -10.31 7.35 1.71
C ASN A 18 -9.21 7.02 2.76
N PRO A 19 -9.21 5.81 3.32
CA PRO A 19 -8.15 5.36 4.23
C PRO A 19 -6.81 5.20 3.50
N ILE A 20 -5.72 5.21 4.26
CA ILE A 20 -4.41 4.78 3.76
C ILE A 20 -4.35 3.25 3.73
N VAL A 21 -3.81 2.70 2.65
CA VAL A 21 -3.64 1.26 2.48
C VAL A 21 -2.29 1.01 1.79
N GLY A 22 -1.63 -0.08 2.16
CA GLY A 22 -0.46 -0.61 1.49
C GLY A 22 -0.60 -2.11 1.31
N SER A 23 -0.07 -2.63 0.21
CA SER A 23 -0.15 -4.04 -0.17
C SER A 23 1.23 -4.55 -0.57
N VAL A 24 1.45 -5.85 -0.34
CA VAL A 24 2.60 -6.57 -0.86
C VAL A 24 2.12 -7.92 -1.39
N ILE A 25 2.70 -8.36 -2.50
CA ILE A 25 2.49 -9.69 -3.06
C ILE A 25 3.79 -10.47 -2.89
N VAL A 26 3.69 -11.66 -2.30
CA VAL A 26 4.82 -12.58 -2.14
C VAL A 26 4.54 -13.89 -2.86
N ASP A 27 5.60 -14.55 -3.34
CA ASP A 27 5.48 -15.88 -3.92
C ASP A 27 5.40 -16.97 -2.83
N LYS A 28 5.27 -18.23 -3.27
CA LYS A 28 5.22 -19.41 -2.38
C LYS A 28 6.47 -19.61 -1.52
N ARG A 29 7.59 -18.96 -1.85
CA ARG A 29 8.85 -18.99 -1.10
C ARG A 29 9.00 -17.76 -0.18
N GLY A 30 8.00 -16.90 -0.12
CA GLY A 30 8.02 -15.65 0.65
C GLY A 30 8.82 -14.52 0.00
N LYS A 31 9.24 -14.67 -1.27
CA LYS A 31 9.95 -13.60 -1.98
C LYS A 31 8.96 -12.52 -2.39
N LEU A 32 9.31 -11.26 -2.14
CA LEU A 32 8.54 -10.11 -2.59
C LEU A 32 8.50 -10.05 -4.13
N ILE A 33 7.30 -9.95 -4.68
CA ILE A 33 7.03 -9.88 -6.12
C ILE A 33 6.53 -8.50 -6.53
N ALA A 34 5.68 -7.87 -5.71
CA ALA A 34 5.15 -6.54 -5.98
C ALA A 34 4.76 -5.80 -4.69
N GLU A 35 4.68 -4.48 -4.80
CA GLU A 35 4.26 -3.56 -3.75
C GLU A 35 3.25 -2.56 -4.32
N GLY A 36 2.27 -2.16 -3.51
CA GLY A 36 1.25 -1.18 -3.89
C GLY A 36 0.86 -0.31 -2.69
N ALA A 37 0.36 0.89 -2.98
CA ALA A 37 -0.24 1.78 -1.98
C ALA A 37 -1.19 2.78 -2.64
N HIS A 38 -2.25 3.14 -1.95
CA HIS A 38 -3.21 4.12 -2.45
C HIS A 38 -2.62 5.53 -2.37
N ALA A 39 -2.38 6.15 -3.53
CA ALA A 39 -1.65 7.42 -3.59
C ALA A 39 -2.53 8.67 -3.33
N GLY A 40 -3.85 8.57 -3.48
CA GLY A 40 -4.77 9.69 -3.30
C GLY A 40 -6.19 9.41 -3.81
N PRO A 41 -7.18 10.26 -3.48
CA PRO A 41 -8.59 10.05 -3.80
C PRO A 41 -8.83 9.88 -5.30
N GLY A 42 -9.63 8.88 -5.67
CA GLY A 42 -9.97 8.59 -7.07
C GLY A 42 -8.81 8.05 -7.91
N LYS A 43 -7.65 7.77 -7.31
CA LYS A 43 -6.57 7.00 -7.94
C LYS A 43 -6.79 5.49 -7.72
N ASP A 44 -6.10 4.68 -8.52
CA ASP A 44 -6.03 3.25 -8.29
C ASP A 44 -5.58 2.94 -6.85
N HIS A 45 -6.04 1.81 -6.32
CA HIS A 45 -5.74 1.40 -4.95
C HIS A 45 -4.28 0.93 -4.79
N GLY A 46 -3.59 0.64 -5.89
CA GLY A 46 -2.22 0.14 -5.92
C GLY A 46 -2.14 -1.38 -5.98
#